data_AF-A0A8B6D799-F1
#
_entry.id   AF-A0A8B6D799-F1
#
_cell.length_a   1.000
_cell.length_b   1.000
_cell.length_c   1.000
_cell.angle_alpha   90.00
_cell.angle_beta   90.00
_cell.angle_gamma   90.00
#
_symmetry.space_group_name_H-M   'P 1'
#
loop_
_entity.id
_entity.type
_entity.pdbx_description
1 polymer ?
#
loop_
_entity_poly.entity_id
_entity_poly.type
_entity_poly.pdbx_seq_one_letter_code
_entity_poly.pdbx_strand_id
1 'polypeptide(L)'
;MLDDISRTQNEYESKDVVPSEAAEMSGSFQDSKKPVRMVAAIDFGTSSSGAAFSTRESFARDPLKIEFIQLDKQKGYQKTQTSVLFDEEGFLAFGEQAEHKFKLLSSKKKKKNLYFFKTFKMQLHGGKVSRIVFQSVFILCESVKLSKSTKLRSLAGDKEMSCAIVIAACIEHIKEKAIERMKEMIPGIEEEIDIHWVLTVPAIWSEQARQFMIKAAEKAGIERGNLSLALEPECAALHCKHELWKTEGQTDSSSDPFQEGSQFMVVDLGGM
;
A
#
# COMPACT_ATOMS: atom_id res chain seq x y z
N MET A 1 25.53 -35.12 55.72
CA MET A 1 26.39 -33.92 55.60
C MET A 1 25.72 -33.10 54.52
N LEU A 2 24.84 -32.15 54.88
CA LEU A 2 25.19 -30.77 55.32
C LEU A 2 26.09 -30.10 54.26
N ASP A 3 25.93 -28.88 53.77
CA ASP A 3 24.96 -27.76 53.81
C ASP A 3 25.62 -26.66 52.93
N ASP A 4 24.99 -25.48 52.79
CA ASP A 4 25.49 -24.21 52.23
C ASP A 4 25.52 -24.06 50.69
N ILE A 5 24.60 -23.33 50.03
CA ILE A 5 23.80 -22.12 50.34
C ILE A 5 24.62 -20.81 50.47
N SER A 6 24.73 -20.13 49.32
CA SER A 6 24.43 -18.68 49.10
C SER A 6 25.42 -17.55 49.44
N ARG A 7 25.23 -16.46 48.65
CA ARG A 7 25.56 -15.03 48.88
C ARG A 7 27.00 -14.60 48.54
N THR A 8 27.27 -13.43 47.94
CA THR A 8 26.66 -12.07 47.97
C THR A 8 26.96 -11.34 46.62
N GLN A 9 26.03 -10.71 45.89
CA GLN A 9 25.59 -9.29 45.96
C GLN A 9 26.64 -8.24 46.41
N ASN A 10 26.65 -7.11 45.67
CA ASN A 10 27.30 -5.81 45.92
C ASN A 10 28.75 -5.61 45.46
N GLU A 11 28.92 -5.02 44.27
CA GLU A 11 29.83 -3.89 44.09
C GLU A 11 29.07 -2.78 43.34
N TYR A 12 28.53 -1.85 44.13
CA TYR A 12 28.18 -0.50 43.74
C TYR A 12 29.35 0.40 44.15
N GLU A 13 29.51 1.49 43.39
CA GLU A 13 30.17 2.75 43.76
C GLU A 13 31.64 3.00 43.39
N SER A 14 31.73 3.85 42.37
CA SER A 14 32.48 5.12 42.36
C SER A 14 33.91 5.08 41.82
N LYS A 15 34.09 5.80 40.70
CA LYS A 15 34.91 7.02 40.68
C LYS A 15 34.61 7.82 39.42
N ASP A 16 33.84 8.89 39.64
CA ASP A 16 33.78 10.06 38.78
C ASP A 16 35.18 10.69 38.67
N VAL A 17 35.66 10.84 37.43
CA VAL A 17 36.61 11.90 37.07
C VAL A 17 36.18 12.42 35.71
N VAL A 18 35.68 13.66 35.69
CA VAL A 18 35.36 14.43 34.49
C VAL A 18 36.65 15.04 33.95
N PRO A 19 36.94 14.96 32.64
CA PRO A 19 37.73 15.97 31.97
C PRO A 19 36.83 16.83 31.09
N SER A 20 36.79 18.11 31.44
CA SER A 20 36.31 19.20 30.59
C SER A 20 37.25 19.35 29.39
N GLU A 21 36.69 19.40 28.19
CA GLU A 21 37.11 20.38 27.17
C GLU A 21 36.07 20.39 26.04
N ALA A 22 35.46 21.55 25.87
CA ALA A 22 34.55 21.85 24.78
C ALA A 22 35.34 21.94 23.47
N ALA A 23 35.15 20.97 22.59
CA ALA A 23 35.44 21.10 21.18
C ALA A 23 34.12 21.09 20.43
N GLU A 24 33.70 22.26 19.95
CA GLU A 24 32.61 22.40 18.98
C GLU A 24 32.96 21.62 17.72
N MET A 25 32.47 20.39 17.61
CA MET A 25 32.37 19.70 16.33
C MET A 25 30.99 19.99 15.74
N SER A 26 30.92 21.08 14.98
CA SER A 26 29.87 21.31 13.98
C SER A 26 30.01 20.29 12.85
N GLY A 27 29.69 19.03 13.14
CA GLY A 27 29.47 18.00 12.14
C GLY A 27 28.04 18.13 11.64
N SER A 28 27.85 18.78 10.50
CA SER A 28 26.57 18.71 9.78
C SER A 28 26.27 17.24 9.51
N PHE A 29 25.25 16.69 10.17
CA PHE A 29 24.56 15.50 9.64
C PHE A 29 23.90 15.94 8.33
N GLN A 30 24.65 15.84 7.24
CA GLN A 30 24.05 15.87 5.92
C GLN A 30 23.33 14.54 5.77
N ASP A 31 22.01 14.57 5.93
CA ASP A 31 21.13 13.54 5.40
C ASP A 31 21.20 13.64 3.88
N SER A 32 22.27 13.07 3.30
CA SER A 32 22.56 13.12 1.87
C SER A 32 21.70 12.10 1.12
N LYS A 33 20.40 12.00 1.42
CA LYS A 33 19.48 11.30 0.54
C LYS A 33 19.41 12.12 -0.75
N LYS A 34 19.86 11.52 -1.86
CA LYS A 34 19.65 12.08 -3.18
C LYS A 34 18.14 12.37 -3.34
N PRO A 35 17.77 13.47 -4.02
CA PRO A 35 16.37 13.82 -4.17
C PRO A 35 15.65 12.74 -4.97
N VAL A 36 14.50 12.30 -4.46
CA VAL A 36 13.57 11.39 -5.15
C VAL A 36 13.31 11.91 -6.56
N ARG A 37 13.44 11.03 -7.56
CA ARG A 37 13.25 11.37 -8.97
C ARG A 37 11.81 11.17 -9.43
N MET A 38 11.07 10.28 -8.78
CA MET A 38 9.67 10.01 -9.12
C MET A 38 8.86 9.52 -7.93
N VAL A 39 7.55 9.75 -8.01
CA VAL A 39 6.57 9.21 -7.09
C VAL A 39 5.74 8.16 -7.83
N ALA A 40 5.64 6.97 -7.27
CA ALA A 40 4.76 5.91 -7.73
C ALA A 40 3.63 5.72 -6.73
N ALA A 41 2.39 5.73 -7.19
CA ALA A 41 1.21 5.54 -6.37
C ALA A 41 0.57 4.19 -6.69
N ILE A 42 0.23 3.43 -5.65
CA ILE A 42 -0.57 2.22 -5.71
C ILE A 42 -1.94 2.55 -5.16
N ASP A 43 -2.95 2.45 -6.01
CA ASP A 43 -4.34 2.43 -5.59
C ASP A 43 -4.78 0.99 -5.39
N PHE A 44 -4.63 0.50 -4.17
CA PHE A 44 -5.00 -0.87 -3.83
C PHE A 44 -6.47 -0.92 -3.46
N GLY A 45 -7.41 -0.93 -4.41
CA GLY A 45 -8.85 -0.86 -4.14
C GLY A 45 -9.52 -2.20 -3.78
N THR A 46 -10.77 -2.15 -3.33
CA THR A 46 -11.54 -3.34 -2.94
C THR A 46 -11.82 -4.27 -4.12
N SER A 47 -12.44 -3.74 -5.17
CA SER A 47 -12.74 -4.52 -6.38
C SER A 47 -11.62 -4.43 -7.40
N SER A 48 -10.97 -3.27 -7.55
CA SER A 48 -9.93 -3.08 -8.55
C SER A 48 -8.72 -2.35 -7.97
N SER A 49 -7.53 -2.72 -8.43
CA SER A 49 -6.28 -2.06 -8.08
C SER A 49 -5.60 -1.48 -9.32
N GLY A 50 -4.88 -0.39 -9.13
CA GLY A 50 -4.09 0.27 -10.18
C GLY A 50 -2.80 0.85 -9.62
N ALA A 51 -1.90 1.22 -10.52
CA ALA A 51 -0.76 2.03 -10.17
C ALA A 51 -0.48 3.06 -11.25
N ALA A 52 0.12 4.18 -10.84
CA ALA A 52 0.59 5.22 -11.73
C ALA A 52 1.86 5.85 -11.15
N PHE A 53 2.63 6.54 -11.98
CA PHE A 53 3.76 7.32 -11.50
C PHE A 53 3.88 8.65 -12.22
N SER A 54 4.61 9.57 -11.62
CA SER A 54 5.05 10.80 -12.26
C SER A 54 6.48 11.12 -11.86
N THR A 55 7.29 11.52 -12.83
CA THR A 55 8.64 12.03 -12.53
C THR A 55 8.54 13.45 -12.00
N ARG A 56 9.52 13.86 -11.21
CA ARG A 56 9.60 15.24 -10.71
C ARG A 56 9.53 16.27 -11.85
N GLU A 57 10.19 15.99 -12.98
CA GLU A 57 10.20 16.85 -14.15
C GLU A 57 8.87 16.87 -14.90
N SER A 58 8.10 15.77 -14.86
CA SER A 58 6.79 15.70 -15.49
C SER A 58 5.76 16.44 -14.64
N PHE A 59 5.75 16.19 -13.33
CA PHE A 59 4.89 16.88 -12.37
C PHE A 59 5.10 18.40 -12.37
N ALA A 60 6.36 18.87 -12.42
CA ALA A 60 6.67 20.30 -12.47
C ALA A 60 6.16 20.99 -13.74
N ARG A 61 5.95 20.24 -14.83
CA ARG A 61 5.41 20.77 -16.09
C ARG A 61 3.89 20.70 -16.15
N ASP A 62 3.32 19.57 -15.73
CA ASP A 62 1.88 19.37 -15.65
C ASP A 62 1.58 18.36 -14.52
N PRO A 63 1.02 18.83 -13.38
CA PRO A 63 0.65 17.97 -12.25
C PRO A 63 -0.34 16.85 -12.60
N LEU A 64 -1.10 17.01 -13.69
CA LEU A 64 -2.07 16.01 -14.17
C LEU A 64 -1.43 14.98 -15.11
N LYS A 65 -0.18 15.20 -15.52
CA LYS A 65 0.54 14.25 -16.37
C LYS A 65 1.07 13.09 -15.52
N ILE A 66 0.33 11.99 -15.57
CA ILE A 66 0.68 10.72 -14.93
C ILE A 66 0.84 9.60 -15.97
N GLU A 67 1.72 8.66 -15.67
CA GLU A 67 1.94 7.45 -16.46
C GLU A 67 1.26 6.27 -15.75
N PHE A 68 0.26 5.68 -16.39
CA PHE A 68 -0.43 4.51 -15.85
C PHE A 68 0.43 3.24 -16.00
N ILE A 69 0.40 2.40 -14.98
CA ILE A 69 1.05 1.09 -14.99
C ILE A 69 0.05 0.06 -15.50
N GLN A 70 0.41 -0.58 -16.61
CA GLN A 70 -0.37 -1.66 -17.20
C GLN A 70 -0.14 -2.95 -16.40
N LEU A 71 -1.07 -3.28 -15.49
CA LEU A 71 -0.95 -4.45 -14.61
C LEU A 71 -1.36 -5.77 -15.27
N ASP A 72 -2.16 -5.71 -16.34
CA ASP A 72 -2.60 -6.88 -17.10
C ASP A 72 -2.34 -6.73 -18.61
N LYS A 73 -2.41 -7.81 -19.38
CA LYS A 73 -2.10 -7.79 -20.82
C LYS A 73 -3.17 -7.11 -21.68
N GLN A 74 -4.38 -6.90 -21.13
CA GLN A 74 -5.45 -6.22 -21.84
C GLN A 74 -5.17 -4.72 -21.95
N LYS A 75 -4.79 -4.27 -23.15
CA LYS A 75 -4.50 -2.86 -23.43
C LYS A 75 -5.73 -1.98 -23.15
N GLY A 76 -5.52 -0.89 -22.40
CA GLY A 76 -6.49 0.20 -22.26
C GLY A 76 -7.18 0.31 -20.90
N TYR A 77 -7.02 -0.65 -20.00
CA TYR A 77 -7.55 -0.57 -18.64
C TYR A 77 -6.49 -0.04 -17.67
N GLN A 78 -6.85 1.02 -16.93
CA GLN A 78 -5.99 1.67 -15.93
C GLN A 78 -5.91 0.88 -14.61
N LYS A 79 -6.84 -0.06 -14.40
CA LYS A 79 -6.94 -0.92 -13.21
C LYS A 79 -7.25 -2.35 -13.62
N THR A 80 -6.88 -3.29 -12.76
CA THR A 80 -7.27 -4.71 -12.87
C THR A 80 -7.98 -5.16 -11.60
N GLN A 81 -8.67 -6.30 -11.64
CA GLN A 81 -9.37 -6.83 -10.47
C GLN A 81 -8.39 -7.05 -9.30
N THR A 82 -8.79 -6.68 -8.08
CA THR A 82 -8.08 -7.06 -6.84
C THR A 82 -8.36 -8.53 -6.54
N SER A 83 -7.71 -9.39 -7.32
CA SER A 83 -7.76 -10.84 -7.18
C SER A 83 -6.36 -11.44 -7.33
N VAL A 84 -6.08 -12.47 -6.55
CA VAL A 84 -4.78 -13.11 -6.51
C VAL A 84 -4.94 -14.63 -6.39
N LEU A 85 -4.09 -15.34 -7.12
CA LEU A 85 -4.04 -16.78 -7.17
C LEU A 85 -2.66 -17.24 -6.68
N PHE A 86 -2.66 -18.24 -5.82
CA PHE A 86 -1.49 -18.97 -5.36
C PHE A 86 -1.68 -20.46 -5.58
N ASP A 87 -0.57 -21.20 -5.59
CA ASP A 87 -0.53 -22.64 -5.37
C ASP A 87 0.34 -22.99 -4.14
N GLU A 88 0.88 -24.21 -4.11
CA GLU A 88 1.76 -24.68 -3.04
C GLU A 88 3.19 -24.15 -3.16
N GLU A 89 3.59 -23.68 -4.35
CA GLU A 89 4.90 -23.08 -4.62
C GLU A 89 4.90 -21.57 -4.35
N GLY A 90 3.76 -20.90 -4.51
CA GLY A 90 3.59 -19.51 -4.10
C GLY A 90 2.66 -18.72 -5.01
N PHE A 91 3.01 -17.45 -5.25
CA PHE A 91 2.22 -16.55 -6.08
C PHE A 91 2.18 -17.04 -7.54
N LEU A 92 0.99 -17.11 -8.13
CA LEU A 92 0.80 -17.55 -9.51
C LEU A 92 0.34 -16.45 -10.47
N ALA A 93 -0.54 -15.57 -10.01
CA ALA A 93 -1.08 -14.47 -10.80
C ALA A 93 -1.85 -13.47 -9.94
N PHE A 94 -1.93 -12.24 -10.44
CA PHE A 94 -2.78 -11.17 -9.94
C PHE A 94 -3.76 -10.72 -11.05
N GLY A 95 -4.79 -9.95 -10.72
CA GLY A 95 -5.66 -9.34 -11.72
C GLY A 95 -6.58 -10.33 -12.42
N GLU A 96 -7.00 -9.97 -13.64
CA GLU A 96 -7.82 -10.82 -14.50
C GLU A 96 -7.09 -12.13 -14.85
N GLN A 97 -5.76 -12.09 -14.96
CA GLN A 97 -4.95 -13.31 -15.13
C GLN A 97 -5.18 -14.31 -13.99
N ALA A 98 -5.33 -13.86 -12.75
CA ALA A 98 -5.64 -14.74 -11.63
C ALA A 98 -7.01 -15.42 -11.83
N GLU A 99 -8.03 -14.66 -12.21
CA GLU A 99 -9.36 -15.21 -12.48
C GLU A 99 -9.36 -16.19 -13.65
N HIS A 100 -8.70 -15.84 -14.74
CA HIS A 100 -8.63 -16.66 -15.93
C HIS A 100 -7.91 -17.98 -15.65
N LYS A 101 -6.73 -17.93 -15.00
CA LYS A 101 -6.01 -19.14 -14.58
C LYS A 101 -6.84 -19.97 -13.60
N PHE A 102 -7.53 -19.34 -12.64
CA PHE A 102 -8.37 -20.05 -11.69
C PHE A 102 -9.52 -20.80 -12.39
N LYS A 103 -10.21 -20.18 -13.34
CA LYS A 103 -11.27 -20.82 -14.14
C LYS A 103 -10.75 -22.01 -14.94
N LEU A 104 -9.58 -21.86 -15.60
CA LEU A 104 -8.95 -22.92 -16.40
C LEU A 104 -8.45 -24.11 -15.57
N LEU A 105 -7.90 -23.87 -14.38
CA LEU A 105 -7.39 -24.92 -13.50
C LEU A 105 -8.52 -25.61 -12.71
N SER A 106 -9.58 -24.87 -12.42
CA SER A 106 -10.77 -25.36 -11.72
C SER A 106 -11.52 -26.47 -12.46
N SER A 107 -11.51 -26.45 -13.80
CA SER A 107 -12.13 -27.49 -14.63
C SER A 107 -11.34 -28.80 -14.65
N LYS A 108 -10.05 -28.79 -14.24
CA LYS A 108 -9.13 -29.93 -14.35
C LYS A 108 -8.99 -30.79 -13.08
N LYS A 109 -9.97 -30.81 -12.16
CA LYS A 109 -9.92 -31.48 -10.83
C LYS A 109 -8.75 -31.05 -9.90
N LYS A 110 -7.95 -30.03 -10.28
CA LYS A 110 -6.77 -29.56 -9.52
C LYS A 110 -7.06 -28.54 -8.41
N LYS A 111 -8.32 -28.31 -8.04
CA LYS A 111 -8.70 -27.28 -7.04
C LYS A 111 -8.05 -27.44 -5.67
N LYS A 112 -7.69 -28.67 -5.27
CA LYS A 112 -7.19 -28.96 -3.93
C LYS A 112 -5.89 -28.21 -3.58
N ASN A 113 -5.12 -27.78 -4.57
CA ASN A 113 -3.79 -27.19 -4.34
C ASN A 113 -3.73 -25.69 -4.64
N LEU A 114 -4.88 -25.02 -4.84
CA LEU A 114 -4.93 -23.60 -5.16
C LEU A 114 -5.46 -22.76 -3.99
N TYR A 115 -4.97 -21.52 -3.89
CA TYR A 115 -5.56 -20.47 -3.06
C TYR A 115 -5.99 -19.33 -3.95
N PHE A 116 -7.29 -19.00 -3.96
CA PHE A 116 -7.83 -17.91 -4.77
C PHE A 116 -8.53 -16.91 -3.87
N PHE A 117 -8.14 -15.64 -3.95
CA PHE A 117 -8.72 -14.56 -3.17
C PHE A 117 -9.20 -13.46 -4.09
N LYS A 118 -10.38 -12.90 -3.81
CA LYS A 118 -11.00 -11.79 -4.54
C LYS A 118 -11.78 -10.93 -3.55
N THR A 119 -11.77 -9.61 -3.76
CA THR A 119 -12.54 -8.63 -2.95
C THR A 119 -12.31 -8.76 -1.43
N PHE A 120 -11.06 -8.92 -1.01
CA PHE A 120 -10.70 -9.16 0.40
C PHE A 120 -10.23 -7.91 1.15
N LYS A 121 -10.00 -6.77 0.46
CA LYS A 121 -9.51 -5.52 1.10
C LYS A 121 -10.42 -5.08 2.26
N MET A 122 -11.74 -5.23 2.12
CA MET A 122 -12.67 -4.80 3.16
C MET A 122 -12.62 -5.62 4.45
N GLN A 123 -12.00 -6.80 4.44
CA GLN A 123 -11.76 -7.57 5.66
C GLN A 123 -10.78 -6.87 6.61
N LEU A 124 -10.05 -5.85 6.12
CA LEU A 124 -9.16 -5.01 6.92
C LEU A 124 -9.89 -3.97 7.79
N HIS A 125 -11.12 -3.60 7.44
CA HIS A 125 -11.82 -2.48 8.08
C HIS A 125 -12.17 -2.76 9.55
N GLY A 126 -12.21 -4.02 9.98
CA GLY A 126 -12.32 -4.45 11.38
C GLY A 126 -13.56 -3.96 12.16
N GLY A 127 -14.40 -3.12 11.56
CA GLY A 127 -15.66 -2.63 12.10
C GLY A 127 -16.78 -3.66 12.00
N LYS A 128 -17.88 -3.39 12.71
CA LYS A 128 -19.16 -4.10 12.52
C LYS A 128 -19.74 -3.63 11.19
N VAL A 129 -19.45 -4.31 10.08
CA VAL A 129 -20.24 -4.11 8.87
C VAL A 129 -21.47 -4.99 9.03
N SER A 130 -22.54 -4.38 9.55
CA SER A 130 -23.86 -5.00 9.58
C SER A 130 -24.21 -5.49 8.18
N ARG A 131 -24.70 -6.74 8.08
CA ARG A 131 -25.14 -7.40 6.84
C ARG A 131 -25.97 -6.43 6.00
N ILE A 132 -25.42 -5.90 4.90
CA ILE A 132 -26.23 -5.30 3.85
C ILE A 132 -26.38 -6.37 2.77
N VAL A 133 -27.56 -6.97 2.74
CA VAL A 133 -27.97 -7.91 1.69
C VAL A 133 -28.31 -7.08 0.45
N PHE A 134 -27.34 -6.87 -0.44
CA PHE A 134 -27.67 -6.58 -1.84
C PHE A 134 -27.52 -7.86 -2.63
N GLN A 135 -28.68 -8.45 -2.94
CA GLN A 135 -28.91 -9.33 -4.08
C GLN A 135 -27.73 -10.25 -4.44
N SER A 136 -27.57 -11.33 -3.67
CA SER A 136 -26.73 -12.51 -3.97
C SER A 136 -25.24 -12.49 -3.58
N VAL A 137 -24.72 -11.43 -2.96
CA VAL A 137 -23.33 -11.41 -2.44
C VAL A 137 -23.34 -11.44 -0.90
N PHE A 138 -22.93 -12.57 -0.32
CA PHE A 138 -22.73 -12.69 1.12
C PHE A 138 -21.35 -12.11 1.50
N ILE A 139 -21.28 -10.83 1.85
CA ILE A 139 -20.12 -10.31 2.60
C ILE A 139 -20.41 -10.55 4.09
N LEU A 140 -19.94 -11.68 4.61
CA LEU A 140 -19.81 -11.84 6.06
C LEU A 140 -18.60 -11.01 6.49
N CYS A 141 -18.87 -9.80 6.95
CA CYS A 141 -17.88 -8.97 7.63
C CYS A 141 -18.23 -8.98 9.11
N GLU A 142 -17.91 -10.11 9.77
CA GLU A 142 -17.73 -10.09 11.21
C GLU A 142 -16.59 -9.12 11.53
N SER A 143 -16.69 -8.42 12.66
CA SER A 143 -15.63 -7.51 13.12
C SER A 143 -14.34 -8.27 13.36
N VAL A 144 -13.50 -8.36 12.33
CA VAL A 144 -12.18 -8.96 12.45
C VAL A 144 -11.31 -7.97 13.21
N LYS A 145 -10.98 -8.27 14.47
CA LYS A 145 -9.86 -7.58 15.13
C LYS A 145 -8.61 -7.86 14.30
N LEU A 146 -8.19 -6.86 13.52
CA LEU A 146 -7.06 -6.99 12.63
C LEU A 146 -5.82 -7.31 13.46
N SER A 147 -5.20 -8.44 13.17
CA SER A 147 -4.02 -8.93 13.88
C SER A 147 -3.06 -9.58 12.90
N LYS A 148 -1.81 -9.78 13.31
CA LYS A 148 -0.82 -10.53 12.50
C LYS A 148 -1.30 -11.95 12.14
N SER A 149 -2.19 -12.51 12.95
CA SER A 149 -2.79 -13.83 12.76
C SER A 149 -4.05 -13.84 11.88
N THR A 150 -4.54 -12.68 11.40
CA THR A 150 -5.72 -12.64 10.53
C THR A 150 -5.48 -13.47 9.27
N LYS A 151 -6.36 -14.44 9.02
CA LYS A 151 -6.34 -15.32 7.85
C LYS A 151 -7.52 -15.03 6.93
N LEU A 152 -7.30 -15.24 5.63
CA LEU A 152 -8.30 -15.17 4.58
C LEU A 152 -8.65 -16.58 4.15
N ARG A 153 -9.94 -16.84 3.93
CA ARG A 153 -10.43 -18.09 3.36
C ARG A 153 -10.35 -18.04 1.84
N SER A 154 -9.79 -19.09 1.26
CA SER A 154 -9.70 -19.25 -0.19
C SER A 154 -11.09 -19.51 -0.79
N LEU A 155 -11.34 -18.96 -1.98
CA LEU A 155 -12.49 -19.27 -2.82
C LEU A 155 -12.32 -20.58 -3.61
N ALA A 156 -11.12 -21.16 -3.60
CA ALA A 156 -10.81 -22.42 -4.28
C ALA A 156 -11.20 -23.67 -3.48
N GLY A 157 -11.37 -23.53 -2.16
CA GLY A 157 -11.66 -24.63 -1.22
C GLY A 157 -11.47 -24.21 0.24
N ASP A 158 -11.37 -25.16 1.16
CA ASP A 158 -11.39 -24.90 2.62
C ASP A 158 -10.05 -24.42 3.22
N LYS A 159 -9.08 -24.07 2.38
CA LYS A 159 -7.76 -23.61 2.82
C LYS A 159 -7.78 -22.12 3.18
N GLU A 160 -6.86 -21.73 4.06
CA GLU A 160 -6.70 -20.34 4.52
C GLU A 160 -5.25 -19.89 4.38
N MET A 161 -5.04 -18.58 4.19
CA MET A 161 -3.71 -17.96 4.12
C MET A 161 -3.67 -16.67 4.95
N SER A 162 -2.51 -16.30 5.48
CA SER A 162 -2.36 -15.03 6.20
C SER A 162 -2.74 -13.85 5.31
N CYS A 163 -3.62 -12.98 5.80
CA CYS A 163 -4.04 -11.76 5.12
C CYS A 163 -2.84 -10.87 4.76
N ALA A 164 -1.84 -10.80 5.65
CA ALA A 164 -0.62 -10.03 5.41
C ALA A 164 0.20 -10.59 4.24
N ILE A 165 0.24 -11.93 4.07
CA ILE A 165 0.90 -12.56 2.90
C ILE A 165 0.16 -12.20 1.63
N VAL A 166 -1.18 -12.33 1.63
CA VAL A 166 -2.01 -12.08 0.45
C VAL A 166 -1.85 -10.63 -0.01
N ILE A 167 -1.92 -9.66 0.91
CA ILE A 167 -1.78 -8.23 0.56
C ILE A 167 -0.35 -7.90 0.14
N ALA A 168 0.67 -8.39 0.85
CA ALA A 168 2.06 -8.15 0.48
C ALA A 168 2.35 -8.64 -0.94
N ALA A 169 1.88 -9.85 -1.30
CA ALA A 169 2.07 -10.38 -2.65
C ALA A 169 1.37 -9.53 -3.73
N CYS A 170 0.21 -8.95 -3.43
CA CYS A 170 -0.45 -8.02 -4.37
C CYS A 170 0.36 -6.73 -4.54
N ILE A 171 0.81 -6.12 -3.43
CA ILE A 171 1.61 -4.89 -3.48
C ILE A 171 2.93 -5.16 -4.22
N GLU A 172 3.60 -6.26 -3.90
CA GLU A 172 4.84 -6.69 -4.54
C GLU A 172 4.66 -6.84 -6.06
N HIS A 173 3.62 -7.55 -6.50
CA HIS A 173 3.35 -7.69 -7.93
C HIS A 173 3.11 -6.36 -8.64
N ILE A 174 2.30 -5.48 -8.04
CA ILE A 174 2.03 -4.14 -8.59
C ILE A 174 3.32 -3.31 -8.65
N LYS A 175 4.12 -3.37 -7.58
CA LYS A 175 5.40 -2.70 -7.45
C LYS A 175 6.38 -3.14 -8.54
N GLU A 176 6.53 -4.45 -8.74
CA GLU A 176 7.40 -5.03 -9.78
C GLU A 176 6.98 -4.56 -11.17
N LYS A 177 5.68 -4.60 -11.50
CA LYS A 177 5.17 -4.11 -12.79
C LYS A 177 5.45 -2.63 -13.00
N ALA A 178 5.31 -1.83 -11.95
CA ALA A 178 5.63 -0.41 -12.00
C ALA A 178 7.13 -0.18 -12.21
N ILE A 179 8.00 -0.91 -11.50
CA ILE A 179 9.46 -0.81 -11.66
C ILE A 179 9.91 -1.22 -13.06
N GLU A 180 9.38 -2.33 -13.60
CA GLU A 180 9.63 -2.76 -14.98
C GLU A 180 9.34 -1.61 -15.95
N ARG A 181 8.13 -1.03 -15.86
CA ARG A 181 7.70 0.08 -16.72
C ARG A 181 8.57 1.33 -16.55
N MET A 182 8.93 1.68 -15.31
CA MET A 182 9.77 2.84 -15.03
C MET A 182 11.19 2.64 -15.59
N LYS A 183 11.77 1.44 -15.48
CA LYS A 183 13.09 1.10 -16.05
C LYS A 183 13.11 1.15 -17.58
N GLU A 184 12.02 0.78 -18.24
CA GLU A 184 11.87 0.93 -19.69
C GLU A 184 11.92 2.39 -20.14
N MET A 185 11.30 3.28 -19.36
CA MET A 185 11.25 4.72 -19.69
C MET A 185 12.49 5.49 -19.27
N ILE A 186 13.08 5.10 -18.14
CA ILE A 186 14.15 5.81 -17.47
C ILE A 186 15.23 4.78 -17.13
N PRO A 187 16.22 4.59 -18.02
CA PRO A 187 17.32 3.68 -17.77
C PRO A 187 18.12 4.09 -16.53
N GLY A 188 18.56 3.11 -15.75
CA GLY A 188 19.43 3.31 -14.60
C GLY A 188 18.75 3.82 -13.33
N ILE A 189 17.42 3.67 -13.19
CA ILE A 189 16.74 3.97 -11.92
C ILE A 189 17.08 2.93 -10.84
N GLU A 190 17.31 3.43 -9.64
CA GLU A 190 17.54 2.64 -8.43
C GLU A 190 16.32 2.78 -7.51
N GLU A 191 15.62 1.67 -7.21
CA GLU A 191 14.34 1.69 -6.47
C GLU A 191 14.44 2.40 -5.12
N GLU A 192 15.48 2.08 -4.35
CA GLU A 192 15.70 2.55 -2.98
C GLU A 192 16.04 4.05 -2.90
N ILE A 193 16.46 4.65 -4.01
CA ILE A 193 16.96 6.03 -4.06
C ILE A 193 16.03 6.93 -4.88
N ASP A 194 15.55 6.45 -6.02
CA ASP A 194 14.88 7.28 -7.01
C ASP A 194 13.36 7.30 -6.86
N ILE A 195 12.76 6.33 -6.14
CA ILE A 195 11.31 6.11 -6.10
C ILE A 195 10.76 6.31 -4.70
N HIS A 196 9.76 7.18 -4.57
CA HIS A 196 8.91 7.26 -3.38
C HIS A 196 7.56 6.64 -3.67
N TRP A 197 7.11 5.75 -2.80
CA TRP A 197 5.85 5.03 -2.93
C TRP A 197 4.74 5.71 -2.13
N VAL A 198 3.59 5.86 -2.75
CA VAL A 198 2.35 6.28 -2.10
C VAL A 198 1.36 5.14 -2.19
N LEU A 199 0.79 4.75 -1.05
CA LEU A 199 -0.27 3.75 -1.00
C LEU A 199 -1.56 4.43 -0.55
N THR A 200 -2.60 4.36 -1.39
CA THR A 200 -3.89 4.97 -1.04
C THR A 200 -4.63 4.09 -0.03
N VAL A 201 -5.33 4.73 0.90
CA VAL A 201 -6.16 4.05 1.89
C VAL A 201 -7.50 4.77 2.05
N PRO A 202 -8.60 4.04 2.36
CA PRO A 202 -9.89 4.67 2.64
C PRO A 202 -9.81 5.58 3.87
N ALA A 203 -10.52 6.71 3.85
CA ALA A 203 -10.55 7.63 4.99
C ALA A 203 -11.16 7.00 6.25
N ILE A 204 -12.08 6.04 6.10
CA ILE A 204 -12.75 5.33 7.19
C ILE A 204 -11.87 4.29 7.90
N TRP A 205 -10.64 4.09 7.45
CA TRP A 205 -9.75 3.10 8.06
C TRP A 205 -9.12 3.57 9.37
N SER A 206 -9.16 2.67 10.35
CA SER A 206 -8.52 2.85 11.64
C SER A 206 -6.99 2.88 11.51
N GLU A 207 -6.34 3.44 12.52
CA GLU A 207 -4.88 3.46 12.60
C GLU A 207 -4.28 2.04 12.52
N GLN A 208 -4.96 1.04 13.09
CA GLN A 208 -4.52 -0.36 13.00
C GLN A 208 -4.53 -0.88 11.57
N ALA A 209 -5.54 -0.54 10.76
CA ALA A 209 -5.61 -0.92 9.35
C ALA A 209 -4.53 -0.21 8.52
N ARG A 210 -4.26 1.08 8.81
CA ARG A 210 -3.17 1.85 8.19
C ARG A 210 -1.81 1.23 8.48
N GLN A 211 -1.53 0.91 9.75
CA GLN A 211 -0.28 0.23 10.14
C GLN A 211 -0.16 -1.16 9.50
N PHE A 212 -1.27 -1.89 9.36
CA PHE A 212 -1.26 -3.18 8.67
C PHE A 212 -0.82 -3.05 7.21
N MET A 213 -1.35 -2.06 6.48
CA MET A 213 -0.90 -1.81 5.10
C MET A 213 0.57 -1.42 5.02
N ILE A 214 1.05 -0.59 5.94
CA ILE A 214 2.47 -0.24 5.99
C ILE A 214 3.32 -1.51 6.17
N LYS A 215 2.93 -2.41 7.09
CA LYS A 215 3.64 -3.68 7.27
C LYS A 215 3.55 -4.62 6.07
N ALA A 216 2.44 -4.60 5.34
CA ALA A 216 2.30 -5.35 4.10
C ALA A 216 3.20 -4.78 2.99
N ALA A 217 3.29 -3.46 2.87
CA ALA A 217 4.18 -2.79 1.93
C ALA A 217 5.67 -3.01 2.26
N GLU A 218 6.06 -2.94 3.54
CA GLU A 218 7.41 -3.31 4.00
C GLU A 218 7.73 -4.76 3.62
N LYS A 219 6.77 -5.68 3.78
CA LYS A 219 6.94 -7.08 3.39
C LYS A 219 7.03 -7.29 1.88
N ALA A 220 6.46 -6.39 1.08
CA ALA A 220 6.61 -6.32 -0.37
C ALA A 220 7.93 -5.66 -0.81
N GLY A 221 8.83 -5.37 0.14
CA GLY A 221 10.13 -4.77 -0.12
C GLY A 221 10.10 -3.26 -0.35
N ILE A 222 9.03 -2.56 0.04
CA ILE A 222 9.03 -1.08 0.03
C ILE A 222 9.60 -0.59 1.36
N GLU A 223 10.71 0.15 1.31
CA GLU A 223 11.31 0.71 2.52
C GLU A 223 10.39 1.72 3.20
N ARG A 224 10.31 1.65 4.54
CA ARG A 224 9.48 2.58 5.33
C ARG A 224 9.80 4.05 5.08
N GLY A 225 11.07 4.37 4.83
CA GLY A 225 11.53 5.73 4.54
C GLY A 225 11.10 6.26 3.18
N ASN A 226 10.68 5.38 2.27
CA ASN A 226 10.24 5.71 0.91
C ASN A 226 8.75 5.39 0.72
N LEU A 227 7.97 5.35 1.81
CA LEU A 227 6.55 5.03 1.79
C LEU A 227 5.73 6.12 2.49
N SER A 228 4.64 6.53 1.86
CA SER A 228 3.60 7.36 2.48
C SER A 228 2.22 6.77 2.23
N LEU A 229 1.32 6.99 3.18
CA LEU A 229 -0.10 6.74 2.97
C LEU A 229 -0.77 8.03 2.52
N ALA A 230 -1.72 7.92 1.60
CA ALA A 230 -2.59 9.03 1.21
C ALA A 230 -4.04 8.61 1.32
N LEU A 231 -4.93 9.52 1.75
CA LEU A 231 -6.35 9.20 1.82
C LEU A 231 -6.95 9.26 0.41
N GLU A 232 -7.66 8.22 0.02
CA GLU A 232 -8.41 8.15 -1.25
C GLU A 232 -9.23 9.43 -1.53
N PRO A 233 -10.05 9.96 -0.59
CA PRO A 233 -10.80 11.18 -0.86
C PRO A 233 -9.94 12.45 -0.97
N GLU A 234 -8.79 12.53 -0.29
CA GLU A 234 -7.87 13.67 -0.43
C GLU A 234 -7.18 13.66 -1.80
N CYS A 235 -6.76 12.47 -2.25
CA CYS A 235 -6.23 12.30 -3.60
C CYS A 235 -7.25 12.71 -4.66
N ALA A 236 -8.51 12.30 -4.51
CA ALA A 236 -9.59 12.68 -5.42
C ALA A 236 -9.82 14.20 -5.43
N ALA A 237 -9.87 14.84 -4.24
CA ALA A 237 -10.04 16.29 -4.13
C ALA A 237 -8.89 17.06 -4.80
N LEU A 238 -7.63 16.65 -4.55
CA LEU A 238 -6.46 17.27 -5.16
C LEU A 238 -6.46 17.13 -6.69
N HIS A 239 -6.84 15.97 -7.21
CA HIS A 239 -6.94 15.77 -8.65
C HIS A 239 -8.01 16.70 -9.27
N CYS A 240 -9.21 16.74 -8.69
CA CYS A 240 -10.28 17.64 -9.14
C CYS A 240 -9.86 19.11 -9.11
N LYS A 241 -9.13 19.53 -8.07
CA LYS A 241 -8.56 20.88 -7.97
C LYS A 241 -7.65 21.21 -9.15
N HIS A 242 -6.72 20.32 -9.46
CA HIS A 242 -5.80 20.53 -10.58
C HIS A 242 -6.49 20.52 -11.94
N GLU A 243 -7.50 19.67 -12.15
CA GLU A 243 -8.31 19.65 -13.38
C GLU A 243 -9.06 20.97 -13.57
N LEU A 244 -9.73 21.48 -12.52
CA LEU A 244 -10.47 22.74 -12.58
C LEU A 244 -9.55 23.93 -12.92
N TRP A 245 -8.38 24.01 -12.29
CA TRP A 245 -7.37 25.02 -12.62
C TRP A 245 -6.87 24.96 -14.07
N LYS A 246 -6.83 23.77 -14.67
CA LYS A 246 -6.43 23.61 -16.08
C LYS A 246 -7.54 24.01 -17.04
N THR A 247 -8.81 23.72 -16.72
CA THR A 247 -9.96 24.03 -17.59
C THR A 247 -10.39 25.48 -17.54
N GLU A 248 -10.36 26.11 -16.36
CA GLU A 248 -10.86 27.48 -16.17
C GLU A 248 -9.76 28.55 -16.34
N GLY A 249 -8.51 28.11 -16.57
CA GLY A 249 -7.33 28.95 -16.46
C GLY A 249 -7.07 29.35 -14.99
N GLN A 250 -5.86 29.83 -14.69
CA GLN A 250 -5.64 30.59 -13.44
C GLN A 250 -6.38 31.93 -13.56
N THR A 251 -7.70 31.89 -13.44
CA THR A 251 -8.50 33.10 -13.25
C THR A 251 -8.19 33.67 -11.87
N ASP A 252 -8.33 34.99 -11.73
CA ASP A 252 -8.00 35.73 -10.51
C ASP A 252 -8.41 34.95 -9.25
N SER A 253 -7.53 34.90 -8.25
CA SER A 253 -7.66 34.12 -7.00
C SER A 253 -9.07 34.05 -6.39
N SER A 254 -9.95 35.03 -6.66
CA SER A 254 -11.38 35.07 -6.37
C SER A 254 -12.25 33.94 -6.94
N SER A 255 -11.82 33.17 -7.96
CA SER A 255 -12.59 32.07 -8.58
C SER A 255 -12.11 30.66 -8.22
N ASP A 256 -11.08 30.51 -7.36
CA ASP A 256 -10.62 29.17 -6.93
C ASP A 256 -11.73 28.47 -6.10
N PRO A 257 -12.32 27.36 -6.58
CA PRO A 257 -13.37 26.64 -5.83
C PRO A 257 -12.86 26.05 -4.51
N PHE A 258 -11.54 26.03 -4.28
CA PHE A 258 -10.88 25.55 -3.07
C PHE A 258 -10.24 26.66 -2.22
N GLN A 259 -10.76 27.88 -2.28
CA GLN A 259 -10.39 28.94 -1.34
C GLN A 259 -10.52 28.51 0.13
N GLU A 260 -9.74 29.17 0.99
CA GLU A 260 -9.88 29.00 2.44
C GLU A 260 -11.32 29.36 2.87
N GLY A 261 -11.95 28.45 3.61
CA GLY A 261 -13.37 28.55 4.00
C GLY A 261 -14.36 27.89 3.04
N SER A 262 -13.93 27.47 1.83
CA SER A 262 -14.75 26.68 0.93
C SER A 262 -15.09 25.31 1.51
N GLN A 263 -16.30 24.84 1.22
CA GLN A 263 -16.78 23.51 1.58
C GLN A 263 -17.05 22.71 0.31
N PHE A 264 -16.51 21.49 0.25
CA PHE A 264 -16.77 20.56 -0.82
C PHE A 264 -17.01 19.16 -0.25
N MET A 265 -17.63 18.31 -1.05
CA MET A 265 -17.91 16.92 -0.69
C MET A 265 -17.30 16.00 -1.74
N VAL A 266 -16.49 15.04 -1.28
CA VAL A 266 -16.01 13.94 -2.12
C VAL A 266 -16.93 12.75 -1.90
N VAL A 267 -17.55 12.26 -2.97
CA VAL A 267 -18.41 11.08 -2.94
C VAL A 267 -17.68 9.94 -3.63
N ASP A 268 -17.04 9.08 -2.84
CA ASP A 268 -16.38 7.87 -3.34
C ASP A 268 -17.36 6.68 -3.36
N LEU A 269 -17.75 6.27 -4.56
CA LEU A 269 -18.64 5.14 -4.82
C LEU A 269 -17.87 3.96 -5.42
N GLY A 270 -16.86 3.47 -4.68
CA GLY A 270 -16.06 2.32 -5.06
C GLY A 270 -16.84 0.99 -5.18
N GLY A 271 -16.14 -0.06 -5.64
CA GLY A 271 -16.75 -1.38 -5.87
C GLY A 271 -16.90 -2.25 -4.61
N MET A 272 -17.80 -3.24 -4.71
CA MET A 272 -17.94 -4.40 -3.80
C MET A 272 -17.59 -5.72 -4.49
#